data_AF-A0A6C0KFZ5-F1
#
_entry.id   AF-A0A6C0KFZ5-F1
#
_cell.length_a   1.000
_cell.length_b   1.000
_cell.length_c   1.000
_cell.angle_alpha   90.00
_cell.angle_beta   90.00
_cell.angle_gamma   90.00
#
_symmetry.space_group_name_H-M   'P 1'
#
loop_
_entity.id
_entity.type
_entity.pdbx_description
1 polymer ?
#
loop_
_entity_poly.entity_id
_entity_poly.type
_entity_poly.pdbx_seq_one_letter_code
_entity_poly.pdbx_strand_id
1 'polypeptide(L)'
;MINDGFDINQKDKNGTTLLMYIAENTSQLLCTDILNLLIYLRANVNIKDNKEKTALMYVAEYNDYSSNIETLNILLNHDANVNDVDNKGMNALMYASKNIKTFSNETTVKMLLPLTDINHRCDNNKSYWDYLPNKFKDKFPKPNTSVIYNNHIYRYDVCIYCMENLPSVLFTPCGHIVVCYNCDPKDECKLCKTKIINKIIVESYSIV
;
A
#
# COMPACT_ATOMS: atom_id res chain seq x y z
N MET A 1 19.67 22.61 -3.96
CA MET A 1 19.59 23.11 -5.35
C MET A 1 19.60 21.91 -6.26
N ILE A 2 18.57 21.76 -7.10
CA ILE A 2 18.57 20.80 -8.21
C ILE A 2 19.22 21.55 -9.37
N ASN A 3 20.49 21.24 -9.65
CA ASN A 3 21.22 21.81 -10.77
C ASN A 3 21.29 20.77 -11.90
N ASP A 4 21.70 21.21 -13.10
CA ASP A 4 22.01 20.32 -14.22
C ASP A 4 22.98 19.22 -13.76
N GLY A 5 22.54 17.96 -13.87
CA GLY A 5 23.28 16.77 -13.45
C GLY A 5 22.89 16.18 -12.10
N PHE A 6 21.90 16.72 -11.38
CA PHE A 6 21.37 16.06 -10.18
C PHE A 6 20.61 14.79 -10.58
N ASP A 7 21.16 13.62 -10.24
CA ASP A 7 20.46 12.35 -10.37
C ASP A 7 19.47 12.17 -9.22
N ILE A 8 18.18 12.25 -9.54
CA ILE A 8 17.06 12.10 -8.60
C ILE A 8 17.07 10.74 -7.87
N ASN A 9 17.71 9.74 -8.48
CA ASN A 9 17.82 8.37 -8.01
C ASN A 9 19.18 8.07 -7.36
N GLN A 10 20.03 9.10 -7.17
CA GLN A 10 21.34 8.94 -6.56
C GLN A 10 21.21 8.26 -5.20
N LYS A 11 22.01 7.21 -5.02
CA LYS A 11 22.12 6.47 -3.76
C LYS A 11 23.29 7.01 -2.95
N ASP A 12 23.10 7.16 -1.64
CA ASP A 12 24.21 7.42 -0.71
C ASP A 12 25.04 6.13 -0.47
N LYS A 13 26.00 6.18 0.46
CA LYS A 13 26.83 5.03 0.85
C LYS A 13 26.04 3.84 1.44
N ASN A 14 24.84 4.09 1.95
CA ASN A 14 23.94 3.07 2.49
C ASN A 14 22.94 2.56 1.44
N GLY A 15 23.03 3.07 0.22
CA GLY A 15 22.09 2.77 -0.84
C GLY A 15 20.80 3.60 -0.77
N THR A 16 20.71 4.56 0.14
CA THR A 16 19.49 5.32 0.41
C THR A 16 19.31 6.44 -0.61
N THR A 17 18.10 6.59 -1.15
CA THR A 17 17.76 7.70 -2.07
C THR A 17 17.09 8.85 -1.34
N LEU A 18 16.97 10.01 -2.00
CA LEU A 18 16.25 11.16 -1.45
C LEU A 18 14.79 10.82 -1.09
N LEU A 19 14.12 10.00 -1.90
CA LEU A 19 12.75 9.56 -1.63
C LEU A 19 12.64 8.75 -0.33
N MET A 20 13.64 7.91 -0.02
CA MET A 20 13.66 7.13 1.23
C MET A 20 13.85 8.03 2.45
N TYR A 21 14.70 9.06 2.37
CA TYR A 21 14.85 10.02 3.47
C TYR A 21 13.55 10.78 3.77
N ILE A 22 12.79 11.14 2.73
CA ILE A 22 11.47 11.77 2.87
C ILE A 22 10.47 10.79 3.48
N ALA A 23 10.46 9.55 3.00
CA ALA A 23 9.61 8.48 3.52
C ALA A 23 9.86 8.19 5.02
N GLU A 24 11.10 8.36 5.49
CA GLU A 24 11.46 8.22 6.91
C GLU A 24 11.05 9.46 7.76
N ASN A 25 11.00 10.66 7.17
CA ASN A 25 10.87 11.93 7.89
C ASN A 25 9.63 12.76 7.49
N THR A 26 8.52 12.09 7.20
CA THR A 26 7.24 12.65 6.74
C THR A 26 6.61 13.71 7.66
N SER A 27 7.05 13.83 8.91
CA SER A 27 6.50 14.78 9.90
C SER A 27 6.85 16.25 9.66
N GLN A 28 7.77 16.53 8.74
CA GLN A 28 8.20 17.89 8.44
C GLN A 28 7.37 18.45 7.28
N LEU A 29 6.72 19.61 7.50
CA LEU A 29 5.93 20.35 6.48
C LEU A 29 6.67 20.56 5.14
N LEU A 30 8.00 20.44 5.13
CA LEU A 30 8.85 20.50 3.95
C LEU A 30 8.74 19.27 3.02
N CYS A 31 8.09 18.18 3.43
CA CYS A 31 8.08 16.93 2.66
C CYS A 31 7.12 16.94 1.47
N THR A 32 5.97 17.61 1.51
CA THR A 32 4.98 17.54 0.42
C THR A 32 5.49 18.20 -0.87
N ASP A 33 6.11 19.37 -0.77
CA ASP A 33 6.68 20.06 -1.95
C ASP A 33 7.86 19.29 -2.55
N ILE A 34 8.73 18.75 -1.70
CA ILE A 34 9.86 17.94 -2.16
C ILE A 34 9.35 16.63 -2.77
N LEU A 35 8.36 15.98 -2.17
CA LEU A 35 7.75 14.75 -2.70
C LEU A 35 7.10 15.00 -4.06
N ASN A 36 6.32 16.07 -4.20
CA ASN A 36 5.74 16.48 -5.49
C ASN A 36 6.82 16.75 -6.54
N LEU A 37 7.92 17.39 -6.15
CA LEU A 37 9.06 17.62 -7.03
C LEU A 37 9.76 16.31 -7.44
N LEU A 38 9.95 15.36 -6.52
CA LEU A 38 10.52 14.04 -6.83
C LEU A 38 9.65 13.29 -7.84
N ILE A 39 8.33 13.34 -7.66
CA ILE A 39 7.38 12.73 -8.58
C ILE A 39 7.41 13.41 -9.95
N TYR A 40 7.42 14.75 -9.97
CA TYR A 40 7.56 15.52 -11.21
C TYR A 40 8.85 15.15 -11.98
N LEU A 41 9.94 14.93 -11.26
CA LEU A 41 11.23 14.50 -11.79
C LEU A 41 11.33 12.99 -12.04
N ARG A 42 10.22 12.25 -11.89
CA ARG A 42 10.13 10.79 -12.13
C ARG A 42 11.14 9.98 -11.30
N ALA A 43 11.26 10.29 -10.02
CA ALA A 43 12.00 9.47 -9.07
C ALA A 43 11.49 8.02 -9.11
N ASN A 44 12.41 7.06 -9.14
CA ASN A 44 12.07 5.64 -9.11
C ASN A 44 11.70 5.24 -7.67
N VAL A 45 10.42 4.93 -7.45
CA VAL A 45 9.87 4.58 -6.13
C VAL A 45 10.31 3.21 -5.60
N ASN A 46 10.85 2.36 -6.49
CA ASN A 46 11.18 0.95 -6.21
C ASN A 46 12.67 0.71 -6.00
N ILE A 47 13.49 1.76 -5.91
CA ILE A 47 14.90 1.58 -5.56
C ILE A 47 15.01 0.94 -4.17
N LYS A 48 15.97 0.05 -4.03
CA LYS A 48 16.31 -0.63 -2.78
C LYS A 48 17.62 -0.12 -2.20
N ASP A 49 17.65 0.11 -0.89
CA ASP A 49 18.87 0.41 -0.15
C ASP A 49 19.74 -0.85 0.03
N ASN A 50 20.86 -0.75 0.75
CA ASN A 50 21.75 -1.89 0.99
C ASN A 50 21.15 -2.95 1.92
N LYS A 51 20.01 -2.67 2.56
CA LYS A 51 19.21 -3.62 3.34
C LYS A 51 18.04 -4.18 2.52
N GLU A 52 17.97 -3.89 1.23
CA GLU A 52 16.86 -4.18 0.33
C GLU A 52 15.54 -3.45 0.66
N LYS A 53 15.58 -2.40 1.48
CA LYS A 53 14.40 -1.60 1.81
C LYS A 53 14.04 -0.62 0.71
N THR A 54 12.74 -0.52 0.43
CA THR A 54 12.15 0.47 -0.48
C THR A 54 11.59 1.67 0.29
N ALA A 55 11.31 2.78 -0.41
CA ALA A 55 10.66 3.94 0.21
C ALA A 55 9.30 3.59 0.86
N LEU A 56 8.55 2.65 0.27
CA LEU A 56 7.28 2.17 0.82
C LEU A 56 7.45 1.52 2.21
N MET A 57 8.53 0.75 2.41
CA MET A 57 8.84 0.15 3.71
C MET A 57 9.22 1.20 4.76
N TYR A 58 9.95 2.25 4.36
CA TYR A 58 10.27 3.37 5.26
C TYR A 58 9.00 4.10 5.72
N VAL A 59 8.10 4.47 4.81
CA VAL A 59 6.83 5.12 5.19
C VAL A 59 6.02 4.25 6.15
N ALA A 60 5.99 2.93 5.89
CA ALA A 60 5.28 1.97 6.72
C ALA A 60 5.90 1.77 8.11
N GLU A 61 7.23 1.85 8.22
CA GLU A 61 7.97 1.73 9.48
C GLU A 61 7.80 2.97 10.36
N TYR A 62 7.83 4.16 9.77
CA TYR A 62 7.82 5.45 10.47
C TYR A 62 6.44 6.14 10.44
N ASN A 63 5.37 5.36 10.56
CA ASN A 63 3.97 5.77 10.31
C ASN A 63 3.26 6.52 11.46
N ASP A 64 4.00 7.22 12.33
CA ASP A 64 3.46 7.88 13.52
C ASP A 64 2.76 9.23 13.23
N TYR A 65 2.78 9.73 11.99
CA TYR A 65 2.20 11.01 11.59
C TYR A 65 1.14 10.87 10.48
N SER A 66 0.16 11.77 10.45
CA SER A 66 -0.90 11.77 9.44
C SER A 66 -0.37 12.01 8.01
N SER A 67 0.71 12.78 7.87
CA SER A 67 1.39 13.05 6.58
C SER A 67 1.99 11.80 5.94
N ASN A 68 2.17 10.71 6.69
CA ASN A 68 2.58 9.42 6.11
C ASN A 68 1.53 8.87 5.15
N ILE A 69 0.24 9.16 5.37
CA ILE A 69 -0.83 8.66 4.50
C ILE A 69 -0.76 9.31 3.12
N GLU A 70 -0.43 10.59 3.03
CA GLU A 70 -0.22 11.27 1.75
C GLU A 70 0.99 10.69 1.01
N THR A 71 2.11 10.51 1.72
CA THR A 71 3.32 9.91 1.12
C THR A 71 3.06 8.47 0.67
N LEU A 72 2.34 7.69 1.49
CA LEU A 72 1.91 6.33 1.16
C LEU A 72 1.06 6.30 -0.12
N ASN A 73 0.05 7.17 -0.20
CA ASN A 73 -0.82 7.29 -1.38
C ASN A 73 -0.01 7.62 -2.64
N ILE A 74 0.92 8.58 -2.54
CA ILE A 74 1.77 8.96 -3.66
C ILE A 74 2.61 7.77 -4.12
N LEU A 75 3.30 7.08 -3.22
CA LEU A 75 4.10 5.90 -3.59
C LEU A 75 3.23 4.83 -4.27
N LEU A 76 2.07 4.52 -3.71
CA LEU A 76 1.15 3.52 -4.26
C LEU A 76 0.59 3.91 -5.63
N ASN A 77 0.28 5.19 -5.86
CA ASN A 77 -0.19 5.71 -7.14
C ASN A 77 0.90 5.79 -8.21
N HIS A 78 2.17 5.66 -7.81
CA HIS A 78 3.33 5.68 -8.69
C HIS A 78 4.02 4.30 -8.78
N ASP A 79 3.21 3.24 -8.73
CA ASP A 79 3.62 1.84 -8.96
C ASP A 79 4.67 1.32 -7.95
N ALA A 80 4.57 1.72 -6.68
CA ALA A 80 5.40 1.12 -5.63
C ALA A 80 5.06 -0.37 -5.45
N ASN A 81 6.10 -1.20 -5.48
CA ASN A 81 6.01 -2.65 -5.29
C ASN A 81 5.69 -2.98 -3.83
N VAL A 82 4.43 -3.24 -3.56
CA VAL A 82 3.90 -3.60 -2.24
C VAL A 82 4.41 -4.94 -1.70
N ASN A 83 4.77 -5.86 -2.58
CA ASN A 83 5.27 -7.20 -2.25
C ASN A 83 6.80 -7.28 -2.21
N ASP A 84 7.53 -6.17 -2.44
CA ASP A 84 8.96 -6.17 -2.23
C ASP A 84 9.29 -6.50 -0.76
N VAL A 85 10.41 -7.19 -0.57
CA VAL A 85 10.94 -7.58 0.73
C VAL A 85 12.37 -7.08 0.91
N ASP A 86 12.73 -6.84 2.17
CA ASP A 86 14.08 -6.52 2.60
C ASP A 86 14.93 -7.79 2.84
N ASN A 87 16.19 -7.62 3.26
CA ASN A 87 17.13 -8.72 3.56
C ASN A 87 16.67 -9.68 4.68
N LYS A 88 15.55 -9.40 5.35
CA LYS A 88 14.95 -10.26 6.39
C LYS A 88 13.64 -10.90 5.92
N GLY A 89 13.29 -10.71 4.65
CA GLY A 89 11.99 -11.09 4.11
C GLY A 89 10.84 -10.20 4.61
N MET A 90 11.09 -9.00 5.16
CA MET A 90 10.02 -8.12 5.64
C MET A 90 9.48 -7.24 4.52
N ASN A 91 8.16 -7.23 4.31
CA ASN A 91 7.49 -6.29 3.41
C ASN A 91 6.91 -5.07 4.16
N ALA A 92 6.36 -4.10 3.42
CA ALA A 92 5.78 -2.89 4.01
C ALA A 92 4.62 -3.18 5.00
N LEU A 93 3.75 -4.17 4.70
CA LEU A 93 2.66 -4.55 5.60
C LEU A 93 3.18 -5.04 6.96
N MET A 94 4.26 -5.83 6.97
CA MET A 94 4.90 -6.30 8.21
C MET A 94 5.48 -5.15 9.04
N TYR A 95 6.12 -4.16 8.39
CA TYR A 95 6.61 -2.96 9.07
C TYR A 95 5.48 -2.12 9.67
N ALA A 96 4.39 -1.90 8.92
CA ALA A 96 3.21 -1.20 9.40
C ALA A 96 2.58 -1.92 10.61
N SER A 97 2.48 -3.25 10.53
CA SER A 97 1.88 -4.08 11.58
C SER A 97 2.72 -4.12 12.85
N LYS A 98 4.05 -4.09 12.71
CA LYS A 98 4.97 -4.05 13.85
C LYS A 98 4.93 -2.71 14.59
N ASN A 99 4.68 -1.60 13.88
CA ASN A 99 4.72 -0.25 14.43
C ASN A 99 3.34 0.34 14.74
N ILE A 100 2.25 -0.42 14.54
CA ILE A 100 0.90 0.04 14.87
C ILE A 100 0.74 0.28 16.38
N LYS A 101 0.63 1.55 16.78
CA LYS A 101 0.42 1.96 18.18
C LYS A 101 -0.95 2.59 18.39
N THR A 102 -1.37 3.43 17.44
CA THR A 102 -2.57 4.26 17.48
C THR A 102 -3.55 3.91 16.35
N PHE A 103 -4.75 4.51 16.38
CA PHE A 103 -5.72 4.39 15.30
C PHE A 103 -5.26 5.06 13.98
N SER A 104 -4.36 6.05 14.00
CA SER A 104 -3.89 6.66 12.74
C SER A 104 -2.95 5.73 11.97
N ASN A 105 -2.11 4.96 12.68
CA ASN A 105 -1.23 3.95 12.09
C ASN A 105 -2.02 2.70 11.62
N GLU A 106 -3.25 2.50 12.11
CA GLU A 106 -4.16 1.44 11.64
C GLU A 106 -4.52 1.63 10.16
N THR A 107 -4.66 2.88 9.70
CA THR A 107 -4.97 3.22 8.30
C THR A 107 -3.90 2.69 7.35
N THR A 108 -2.61 2.78 7.71
CA THR A 108 -1.50 2.25 6.90
C THR A 108 -1.63 0.73 6.71
N VAL A 109 -1.96 -0.01 7.78
CA VAL A 109 -2.20 -1.46 7.69
C VAL A 109 -3.40 -1.73 6.79
N LYS A 110 -4.51 -1.00 6.97
CA LYS A 110 -5.72 -1.15 6.13
C LYS A 110 -5.48 -0.85 4.65
N MET A 111 -4.61 0.11 4.34
CA MET A 111 -4.27 0.46 2.96
C MET A 111 -3.39 -0.60 2.32
N LEU A 112 -2.37 -1.10 3.03
CA LEU A 112 -1.41 -2.09 2.51
C LEU A 112 -1.97 -3.52 2.48
N LEU A 113 -2.83 -3.88 3.42
CA LEU A 113 -3.38 -5.23 3.54
C LEU A 113 -4.01 -5.75 2.23
N PRO A 114 -4.91 -5.02 1.55
CA PRO A 114 -5.51 -5.51 0.31
C PRO A 114 -4.53 -5.55 -0.88
N LEU A 115 -3.39 -4.86 -0.78
CA LEU A 115 -2.34 -4.78 -1.81
C LEU A 115 -1.32 -5.90 -1.71
N THR A 116 -1.18 -6.52 -0.55
CA THR A 116 -0.05 -7.42 -0.25
C THR A 116 -0.50 -8.86 -0.11
N ASP A 117 0.41 -9.80 -0.35
CA ASP A 117 0.17 -11.20 0.03
C ASP A 117 0.15 -11.33 1.56
N ILE A 118 -1.04 -11.51 2.13
CA ILE A 118 -1.22 -11.67 3.58
C ILE A 118 -0.60 -12.96 4.12
N ASN A 119 -0.34 -13.94 3.25
CA ASN A 119 0.29 -15.21 3.61
C ASN A 119 1.82 -15.16 3.52
N HIS A 120 2.38 -14.03 3.05
CA HIS A 120 3.81 -13.83 3.01
C HIS A 120 4.43 -14.04 4.40
N ARG A 121 5.59 -14.69 4.44
CA ARG A 121 6.35 -14.97 5.65
C ARG A 121 7.78 -14.52 5.47
N CYS A 122 8.29 -13.80 6.48
CA CYS A 122 9.68 -13.39 6.55
C CYS A 122 10.57 -14.57 6.93
N ASP A 123 11.89 -14.38 6.97
CA ASP A 123 12.87 -15.45 7.20
C ASP A 123 12.70 -16.16 8.54
N ASN A 124 12.09 -15.49 9.52
CA ASN A 124 11.74 -16.08 10.82
C ASN A 124 10.37 -16.78 10.83
N ASN A 125 9.83 -17.09 9.64
CA ASN A 125 8.53 -17.71 9.42
C ASN A 125 7.33 -16.91 9.99
N LYS A 126 7.50 -15.59 10.18
CA LYS A 126 6.47 -14.68 10.70
C LYS A 126 5.76 -13.96 9.57
N SER A 127 4.45 -13.85 9.69
CA SER A 127 3.56 -13.05 8.85
C SER A 127 3.33 -11.66 9.47
N TYR A 128 2.64 -10.76 8.77
CA TYR A 128 2.25 -9.47 9.36
C TYR A 128 1.42 -9.64 10.65
N TRP A 129 0.59 -10.70 10.72
CA TRP A 129 -0.26 -11.03 11.86
C TRP A 129 0.54 -11.32 13.13
N ASP A 130 1.71 -11.92 12.97
CA ASP A 130 2.61 -12.22 14.10
C ASP A 130 3.24 -10.94 14.67
N TYR A 131 3.27 -9.86 13.89
CA TYR A 131 3.72 -8.54 14.33
C TYR A 131 2.61 -7.65 14.87
N LEU A 132 1.33 -7.96 14.59
CA LEU A 132 0.20 -7.20 15.13
C LEU A 132 0.10 -7.34 16.66
N PRO A 133 0.00 -6.23 17.41
CA PRO A 133 -0.33 -6.26 18.83
C PRO A 133 -1.71 -6.89 19.04
N ASN A 134 -1.88 -7.64 20.14
CA ASN A 134 -3.12 -8.38 20.42
C ASN A 134 -4.38 -7.52 20.35
N LYS A 135 -4.33 -6.25 20.81
CA LYS A 135 -5.46 -5.30 20.76
C LYS A 135 -5.97 -4.96 19.35
N PHE A 136 -5.19 -5.28 18.31
CA PHE A 136 -5.55 -5.03 16.91
C PHE A 136 -5.89 -6.29 16.13
N LYS A 137 -5.57 -7.49 16.64
CA LYS A 137 -5.75 -8.74 15.90
C LYS A 137 -7.19 -8.93 15.43
N ASP A 138 -8.17 -8.71 16.29
CA ASP A 138 -9.58 -8.90 15.96
C ASP A 138 -10.10 -8.02 14.81
N LYS A 139 -9.33 -7.00 14.39
CA LYS A 139 -9.68 -6.10 13.27
C LYS A 139 -9.15 -6.55 11.92
N PHE A 140 -8.26 -7.53 11.90
CA PHE A 140 -7.57 -7.96 10.69
C PHE A 140 -7.81 -9.46 10.47
N PRO A 141 -7.68 -9.96 9.23
CA PRO A 141 -7.77 -11.39 8.96
C PRO A 141 -6.51 -12.11 9.45
N LYS A 142 -6.61 -13.38 9.83
CA LYS A 142 -5.43 -14.19 10.14
C LYS A 142 -4.94 -14.88 8.85
N PRO A 143 -3.62 -14.92 8.57
CA PRO A 143 -3.05 -15.65 7.44
C PRO A 143 -3.46 -17.13 7.46
N ASN A 144 -3.60 -17.72 6.27
CA ASN A 144 -4.08 -19.10 6.05
C ASN A 144 -5.47 -19.41 6.63
N THR A 145 -6.29 -18.40 6.96
CA THR A 145 -7.72 -18.64 7.17
C THR A 145 -8.39 -18.80 5.82
N SER A 146 -9.29 -19.78 5.69
CA SER A 146 -10.14 -20.00 4.51
C SER A 146 -11.16 -18.89 4.26
N VAL A 147 -11.05 -17.77 4.99
CA VAL A 147 -11.67 -16.51 4.62
C VAL A 147 -11.01 -16.09 3.32
N ILE A 148 -11.81 -15.91 2.28
CA ILE A 148 -11.38 -15.41 0.98
C ILE A 148 -10.80 -14.00 1.19
N TYR A 149 -9.53 -13.95 1.54
CA TYR A 149 -8.74 -12.75 1.74
C TYR A 149 -7.52 -12.76 0.81
N ASN A 150 -7.67 -13.46 -0.32
CA ASN A 150 -6.79 -13.48 -1.48
C ASN A 150 -7.64 -13.57 -2.74
N ASN A 151 -8.28 -12.45 -3.06
CA ASN A 151 -8.38 -11.86 -4.40
C ASN A 151 -8.99 -10.46 -4.21
N HIS A 152 -8.13 -9.47 -3.93
CA HIS A 152 -8.29 -8.02 -4.06
C HIS A 152 -9.62 -7.34 -3.66
N ILE A 153 -10.27 -7.65 -2.55
CA ILE A 153 -11.42 -6.83 -2.13
C ILE A 153 -10.93 -5.49 -1.56
N TYR A 154 -10.65 -4.52 -2.43
CA TYR A 154 -10.64 -3.10 -2.09
C TYR A 154 -12.08 -2.64 -2.10
N ARG A 155 -12.54 -2.09 -0.99
CA ARG A 155 -13.68 -1.19 -1.00
C ARG A 155 -13.12 0.22 -1.09
N TYR A 156 -13.37 0.90 -2.20
CA TYR A 156 -13.28 2.36 -2.22
C TYR A 156 -14.46 2.92 -1.43
N ASP A 157 -14.26 4.09 -0.82
CA ASP A 157 -15.35 4.80 -0.13
C ASP A 157 -16.40 5.34 -1.11
N VAL A 158 -16.09 5.37 -2.41
CA VAL A 158 -17.01 5.71 -3.52
C VAL A 158 -16.62 4.97 -4.81
N CYS A 159 -17.60 4.71 -5.68
CA CYS A 159 -17.42 4.12 -7.00
C CYS A 159 -16.53 5.02 -7.86
N ILE A 160 -15.45 4.46 -8.43
CA ILE A 160 -14.48 5.25 -9.21
C ILE A 160 -15.02 5.74 -10.57
N TYR A 161 -16.24 5.37 -10.94
CA TYR A 161 -16.89 5.82 -12.18
C TYR A 161 -17.87 6.95 -11.93
N CYS A 162 -18.86 6.75 -11.04
CA CYS A 162 -19.87 7.76 -10.78
C CYS A 162 -19.51 8.69 -9.61
N MET A 163 -18.59 8.29 -8.73
CA MET A 163 -18.22 9.03 -7.52
C MET A 163 -19.40 9.29 -6.54
N GLU A 164 -20.56 8.68 -6.78
CA GLU A 164 -21.80 8.91 -6.03
C GLU A 164 -22.19 7.73 -5.13
N ASN A 165 -21.90 6.50 -5.56
CA ASN A 165 -22.40 5.28 -4.91
C ASN A 165 -21.27 4.46 -4.31
N LEU A 166 -21.56 3.65 -3.29
CA LEU A 166 -20.59 2.67 -2.78
C LEU A 166 -20.27 1.60 -3.82
N PRO A 167 -19.01 1.17 -3.96
CA PRO A 167 -18.64 0.03 -4.79
C PRO A 167 -19.31 -1.27 -4.33
N SER A 168 -19.79 -2.05 -5.28
CA SER A 168 -20.52 -3.31 -5.03
C SER A 168 -20.31 -4.37 -6.11
N VAL A 169 -19.34 -4.20 -7.01
CA VAL A 169 -19.05 -5.15 -8.09
C VAL A 169 -17.61 -5.65 -7.98
N LEU A 170 -17.46 -6.95 -7.76
CA LEU A 170 -16.20 -7.69 -7.77
C LEU A 170 -15.78 -8.00 -9.21
N PHE A 171 -14.59 -7.57 -9.60
CA PHE A 171 -13.97 -7.96 -10.86
C PHE A 171 -13.16 -9.23 -10.71
N THR A 172 -13.19 -10.11 -11.71
CA THR A 172 -12.32 -11.29 -11.78
C THR A 172 -11.45 -11.21 -13.03
N PRO A 173 -10.19 -11.68 -12.99
CA PRO A 173 -9.54 -12.40 -11.88
C PRO A 173 -8.98 -11.47 -10.80
N CYS A 174 -8.92 -10.17 -11.05
CA CYS A 174 -8.19 -9.23 -10.20
C CYS A 174 -8.88 -8.84 -8.90
N GLY A 175 -10.00 -9.45 -8.51
CA GLY A 175 -10.72 -9.31 -7.25
C GLY A 175 -11.18 -7.92 -6.77
N HIS A 176 -10.93 -6.84 -7.51
CA HIS A 176 -11.22 -5.46 -7.12
C HIS A 176 -12.72 -5.15 -7.00
N ILE A 177 -13.16 -4.52 -5.89
CA ILE A 177 -14.52 -3.97 -5.69
C ILE A 177 -14.51 -2.43 -5.76
N VAL A 178 -14.36 -1.90 -6.97
CA VAL A 178 -14.08 -0.46 -7.18
C VAL A 178 -15.22 0.29 -7.88
N VAL A 179 -16.26 -0.43 -8.31
CA VAL A 179 -17.38 0.11 -9.07
C VAL A 179 -18.70 -0.32 -8.43
N CYS A 180 -19.71 0.56 -8.44
CA CYS A 180 -21.06 0.23 -8.00
C CYS A 180 -21.83 -0.57 -9.05
N TYR A 181 -22.88 -1.29 -8.66
CA TYR A 181 -23.70 -2.09 -9.58
C TYR A 181 -24.39 -1.26 -10.68
N ASN A 182 -24.53 0.05 -10.49
CA ASN A 182 -25.10 0.98 -11.47
C ASN A 182 -24.12 1.36 -12.59
N CYS A 183 -22.83 1.08 -12.44
CA CYS A 183 -21.81 1.44 -13.42
C CYS A 183 -21.29 0.17 -14.12
N ASP A 184 -21.22 0.21 -15.45
CA ASP A 184 -20.89 -0.95 -16.29
C ASP A 184 -19.57 -0.78 -17.07
N PRO A 185 -18.41 -1.10 -16.46
CA PRO A 185 -17.13 -1.07 -17.13
C PRO A 185 -16.95 -2.30 -18.02
N LYS A 186 -16.34 -2.09 -19.20
CA LYS A 186 -16.34 -3.08 -20.29
C LYS A 186 -15.07 -3.93 -20.40
N ASP A 187 -13.87 -3.36 -20.17
CA ASP A 187 -12.65 -4.00 -20.68
C ASP A 187 -11.59 -4.33 -19.62
N GLU A 188 -11.24 -3.36 -18.76
CA GLU A 188 -10.17 -3.53 -17.77
C GLU A 188 -10.52 -2.90 -16.43
N CYS A 189 -9.97 -3.46 -15.36
CA CYS A 189 -10.01 -2.84 -14.04
C CYS A 189 -9.18 -1.56 -14.09
N LYS A 190 -9.82 -0.40 -13.92
CA LYS A 190 -9.10 0.89 -13.94
C LYS A 190 -8.04 1.03 -12.84
N LEU A 191 -8.14 0.24 -11.77
CA LEU A 191 -7.16 0.23 -10.68
C LEU A 191 -5.90 -0.57 -11.04
N CYS A 192 -6.03 -1.81 -11.53
CA CYS A 192 -4.87 -2.70 -11.73
C CYS A 192 -4.60 -3.07 -13.19
N LYS A 193 -5.34 -2.49 -14.14
CA LYS A 193 -5.24 -2.74 -15.60
C LYS A 193 -5.49 -4.19 -16.04
N THR A 194 -5.83 -5.07 -15.12
CA THR A 194 -6.17 -6.45 -15.43
C THR A 194 -7.49 -6.50 -16.19
N LYS A 195 -7.52 -7.27 -17.29
CA LYS A 195 -8.73 -7.52 -18.09
C LYS A 195 -9.84 -8.11 -17.22
N ILE A 196 -11.03 -7.53 -17.31
CA ILE A 196 -12.19 -8.03 -16.56
C ILE A 196 -12.77 -9.23 -17.32
N ILE A 197 -12.78 -10.39 -16.67
CA ILE A 197 -13.36 -11.63 -17.20
C ILE A 197 -14.82 -11.75 -16.74
N ASN A 198 -15.07 -11.65 -15.43
CA ASN A 198 -16.43 -11.63 -14.87
C ASN A 198 -16.62 -10.48 -13.87
N LYS A 199 -17.88 -10.10 -13.71
CA LYS A 199 -18.37 -9.11 -12.75
C LYS A 199 -19.39 -9.78 -11.83
N ILE A 200 -19.14 -9.76 -10.52
CA ILE A 200 -20.02 -10.38 -9.52
C ILE A 200 -20.54 -9.27 -8.60
N ILE A 201 -21.86 -9.14 -8.49
CA ILE A 201 -22.46 -8.18 -7.56
C ILE A 201 -22.31 -8.74 -6.14
N VAL A 202 -21.75 -7.93 -5.24
CA VAL A 202 -21.55 -8.27 -3.84
C VAL A 202 -22.64 -7.57 -3.04
N GLU A 203 -23.68 -8.32 -2.70
CA GLU A 203 -24.71 -7.87 -1.76
C GLU A 203 -24.11 -7.78 -0.36
N SER A 204 -24.46 -6.73 0.37
CA SER A 204 -23.90 -6.37 1.67
C SER A 204 -23.76 -7.57 2.61
N TYR A 205 -22.53 -7.87 3.03
CA TYR A 205 -22.26 -8.75 4.16
C TYR A 205 -22.96 -8.20 5.41
N SER A 206 -24.05 -8.86 5.81
CA SER A 206 -24.45 -8.89 7.21
C SER A 206 -23.26 -9.41 8.01
N ILE A 207 -22.76 -8.58 8.91
CA ILE A 207 -21.85 -9.01 9.96
C ILE A 207 -22.65 -9.99 10.81
N VAL A 208 -22.27 -11.27 10.78
CA VAL A 208 -22.57 -12.25 11.82
C VAL A 208 -21.31 -13.04 12.12
#